data_AF-A0A8X6QJZ6-F1
#
_entry.id   AF-A0A8X6QJZ6-F1
#
_cell.length_a   1.000
_cell.length_b   1.000
_cell.length_c   1.000
_cell.angle_alpha   90.00
_cell.angle_beta   90.00
_cell.angle_gamma   90.00
#
_symmetry.space_group_name_H-M   'P 1'
#
loop_
_entity.id
_entity.type
_entity.pdbx_description
1 polymer ?
#
loop_
_entity_poly.entity_id
_entity_poly.type
_entity_poly.pdbx_seq_one_letter_code
_entity_poly.pdbx_strand_id
1 'polypeptide(L)'
;MKLRDEINEWKIDHSSILECPSLESPIDYVWKGTETIDRLKTAKSFIQSKRNDLSKRFQMAGVYWLEEETEQMWDEIGRRAKILRSTHIKLMRNISDPLLKRVVNEWITLLISGDVDWSRRPFPRLLPVYCLNSLIIKGNLLQILPPTEQLYVFIRMMKEGKSEQVKTFCLTQMNEEHFKKVLKREPLQVYKALSNRPFHPEFHKMVDSIYAYLSEDEFICLMHKMKCERERQKPNVYDYEKQLNVLWNRSPDRFKQYIRNYPTE
;
A
#
# COMPACT_ATOMS: atom_id res chain seq x y z
N MET A 1 10.27 -17.40 0.10
CA MET A 1 8.81 -17.58 -0.14
C MET A 1 8.69 -18.57 -1.28
N LYS A 2 7.86 -19.63 -1.21
CA LYS A 2 7.83 -20.61 -2.30
C LYS A 2 7.10 -19.98 -3.50
N LEU A 3 7.53 -20.23 -4.74
CA LEU A 3 6.90 -19.70 -5.98
C LEU A 3 5.36 -19.86 -6.00
N ARG A 4 4.85 -20.96 -5.43
CA ARG A 4 3.42 -21.23 -5.31
C ARG A 4 2.70 -20.24 -4.38
N ASP A 5 3.37 -19.78 -3.33
CA ASP A 5 2.81 -18.83 -2.37
C ASP A 5 2.61 -17.47 -3.03
N GLU A 6 3.59 -16.98 -3.80
CA GLU A 6 3.52 -15.71 -4.53
C GLU A 6 2.39 -15.71 -5.58
N ILE A 7 2.25 -16.80 -6.35
CA ILE A 7 1.15 -16.97 -7.31
C ILE A 7 -0.20 -16.94 -6.59
N ASN A 8 -0.32 -17.67 -5.47
CA ASN A 8 -1.54 -17.72 -4.69
C ASN A 8 -1.89 -16.35 -4.11
N GLU A 9 -0.91 -15.61 -3.59
CA GLU A 9 -1.10 -14.25 -3.10
C GLU A 9 -1.61 -13.34 -4.22
N TRP A 10 -0.99 -13.37 -5.41
CA TRP A 10 -1.48 -12.58 -6.54
C TRP A 10 -2.91 -12.96 -6.92
N LYS A 11 -3.25 -14.26 -6.93
CA LYS A 11 -4.63 -14.71 -7.23
C LYS A 11 -5.63 -14.29 -6.17
N ILE A 12 -5.28 -14.36 -4.88
CA ILE A 12 -6.11 -13.89 -3.77
C ILE A 12 -6.36 -12.40 -3.92
N ASP A 13 -5.30 -11.65 -4.21
CA ASP A 13 -5.34 -10.20 -4.40
C ASP A 13 -6.27 -9.75 -5.53
N HIS A 14 -6.46 -10.58 -6.56
CA HIS A 14 -7.30 -10.29 -7.72
C HIS A 14 -8.52 -11.22 -7.83
N SER A 15 -8.87 -11.93 -6.75
CA SER A 15 -9.95 -12.93 -6.74
C SER A 15 -11.30 -12.37 -7.18
N SER A 16 -11.56 -11.09 -6.90
CA SER A 16 -12.78 -10.38 -7.31
C SER A 16 -12.88 -10.13 -8.82
N ILE A 17 -11.75 -10.10 -9.54
CA ILE A 17 -11.70 -10.00 -11.00
C ILE A 17 -11.69 -11.39 -11.63
N LEU A 18 -10.99 -12.33 -11.00
CA LEU A 18 -10.79 -13.68 -11.53
C LEU A 18 -12.04 -14.57 -11.36
N GLU A 19 -12.95 -14.24 -10.44
CA GLU A 19 -14.19 -14.96 -10.12
C GLU A 19 -13.99 -16.39 -9.56
N CYS A 20 -12.79 -16.99 -9.69
CA CYS A 20 -12.38 -18.20 -8.98
C CYS A 20 -10.84 -18.41 -9.03
N PRO A 21 -10.12 -18.37 -7.90
CA PRO A 21 -8.66 -18.60 -7.86
C PRO A 21 -8.22 -20.03 -8.22
N SER A 22 -9.13 -21.02 -8.11
CA SER A 22 -8.81 -22.45 -8.19
C SER A 22 -8.76 -23.01 -9.60
N LEU A 23 -9.28 -22.30 -10.60
CA LEU A 23 -9.09 -22.66 -12.01
C LEU A 23 -7.81 -22.02 -12.53
N GLU A 24 -7.02 -22.79 -13.26
CA GLU A 24 -5.88 -22.32 -14.06
C GLU A 24 -6.39 -21.38 -15.16
N SER A 25 -6.84 -20.19 -14.79
CA SER A 25 -6.90 -19.10 -15.75
C SER A 25 -5.49 -18.94 -16.29
N PRO A 26 -5.28 -19.02 -17.62
CA PRO A 26 -3.96 -18.93 -18.21
C PRO A 26 -3.45 -17.49 -18.06
N ILE A 27 -2.84 -17.23 -16.91
CA ILE A 27 -2.19 -15.97 -16.57
C ILE A 27 -0.71 -16.18 -16.83
N ASP A 28 -0.18 -15.41 -17.77
CA ASP A 28 1.24 -15.40 -18.06
C ASP A 28 1.95 -14.54 -17.01
N TYR A 29 2.38 -15.19 -15.92
CA TYR A 29 3.09 -14.54 -14.82
C TYR A 29 4.46 -14.05 -15.27
N VAL A 30 4.70 -12.75 -15.10
CA VAL A 30 6.00 -12.13 -15.37
C VAL A 30 6.76 -12.06 -14.06
N TRP A 31 7.94 -12.68 -13.99
CA TRP A 31 8.75 -12.73 -12.77
C TRP A 31 9.79 -11.61 -12.72
N LYS A 32 10.03 -11.09 -11.52
CA LYS A 32 11.26 -10.35 -11.18
C LYS A 32 12.36 -11.37 -10.90
N GLY A 33 13.63 -11.00 -11.13
CA GLY A 33 14.79 -11.85 -10.81
C GLY A 33 14.94 -12.23 -9.33
N THR A 34 14.09 -11.70 -8.46
CA THR A 34 14.03 -11.92 -7.01
C THR A 34 12.96 -12.94 -6.58
N GLU A 35 12.53 -13.84 -7.47
CA GLU A 35 11.48 -14.86 -7.21
C GLU A 35 10.10 -14.28 -6.83
N THR A 36 9.86 -13.01 -7.13
CA THR A 36 8.57 -12.32 -6.89
C THR A 36 7.92 -11.95 -8.21
N ILE A 37 6.59 -11.87 -8.28
CA ILE A 37 5.90 -11.49 -9.51
C ILE A 37 6.09 -9.99 -9.79
N ASP A 38 6.40 -9.65 -11.04
CA ASP A 38 6.25 -8.31 -11.57
C ASP A 38 4.76 -8.05 -11.80
N ARG A 39 4.10 -7.59 -10.74
CA ARG A 39 2.64 -7.41 -10.69
C ARG A 39 2.12 -6.54 -11.82
N LEU A 40 2.82 -5.44 -12.13
CA LEU A 40 2.44 -4.52 -13.21
C LEU A 40 2.56 -5.18 -14.57
N LYS A 41 3.70 -5.82 -14.88
CA LYS A 41 3.86 -6.51 -16.17
C LYS A 41 2.90 -7.68 -16.33
N THR A 42 2.62 -8.40 -15.24
CA THR A 42 1.64 -9.49 -15.23
C THR A 42 0.23 -8.97 -15.49
N ALA A 43 -0.15 -7.85 -14.87
CA ALA A 43 -1.44 -7.20 -15.14
C ALA A 43 -1.54 -6.72 -16.59
N LYS A 44 -0.48 -6.10 -17.14
CA LYS A 44 -0.43 -5.72 -18.56
C LYS A 44 -0.59 -6.93 -19.49
N SER A 45 0.10 -8.02 -19.20
CA SER A 45 -0.05 -9.28 -19.95
C SER A 45 -1.49 -9.80 -19.90
N PHE A 46 -2.11 -9.80 -18.71
CA PHE A 46 -3.51 -10.16 -18.53
C PHE A 46 -4.47 -9.27 -19.35
N ILE A 47 -4.22 -7.97 -19.38
CA ILE A 47 -5.03 -6.98 -20.12
C ILE A 47 -4.85 -7.13 -21.65
N GLN A 48 -3.67 -7.51 -22.12
CA GLN A 48 -3.41 -7.71 -23.56
C GLN A 48 -3.99 -9.02 -24.09
N SER A 49 -4.19 -10.01 -23.22
CA SER A 49 -4.75 -11.31 -23.60
C SER A 49 -6.23 -11.20 -23.98
N LYS A 50 -6.53 -11.44 -25.26
CA LYS A 50 -7.90 -11.53 -25.79
C LYS A 50 -8.70 -12.74 -25.26
N ARG A 51 -8.05 -13.65 -24.51
CA ARG A 51 -8.70 -14.78 -23.85
C ARG A 51 -9.55 -14.33 -22.65
N ASN A 52 -9.23 -13.17 -22.07
CA ASN A 52 -9.94 -12.62 -20.92
C ASN A 52 -11.13 -11.77 -21.37
N ASP A 53 -12.23 -11.84 -20.62
CA ASP A 53 -13.40 -11.00 -20.89
C ASP A 53 -13.06 -9.51 -20.82
N LEU A 54 -13.65 -8.71 -21.70
CA LEU A 54 -13.37 -7.27 -21.80
C LEU A 54 -13.66 -6.54 -20.48
N SER A 55 -14.67 -6.97 -19.72
CA SER A 55 -15.00 -6.41 -18.41
C SER A 55 -13.88 -6.67 -17.39
N LYS A 56 -13.34 -7.90 -17.38
CA LYS A 56 -12.23 -8.28 -16.48
C LYS A 56 -10.95 -7.53 -16.83
N ARG A 57 -10.66 -7.38 -18.12
CA ARG A 57 -9.53 -6.59 -18.61
C ARG A 57 -9.67 -5.12 -18.18
N PHE A 58 -10.86 -4.54 -18.34
CA PHE A 58 -11.16 -3.16 -17.90
C PHE A 58 -10.99 -2.99 -16.39
N GLN A 59 -11.53 -3.91 -15.59
CA GLN A 59 -11.37 -3.90 -14.13
C GLN A 59 -9.89 -4.00 -13.72
N MET A 60 -9.11 -4.87 -14.36
CA MET A 60 -7.68 -5.01 -14.11
C MET A 60 -6.91 -3.73 -14.43
N ALA A 61 -7.19 -3.10 -15.57
CA ALA A 61 -6.56 -1.81 -15.90
C ALA A 61 -6.92 -0.72 -14.89
N GLY A 62 -8.18 -0.68 -14.44
CA GLY A 62 -8.61 0.25 -13.40
C GLY A 62 -7.89 0.05 -12.06
N VAL A 63 -7.61 -1.20 -11.65
CA VAL A 63 -6.84 -1.51 -10.42
C VAL A 63 -5.38 -1.07 -10.51
N TYR A 64 -4.75 -1.27 -11.67
CA TYR A 64 -3.36 -0.90 -11.90
C TYR A 64 -3.20 0.55 -12.39
N TRP A 65 -4.30 1.29 -12.50
CA TRP A 65 -4.34 2.68 -12.96
C TRP A 65 -3.70 2.89 -14.34
N LEU A 66 -3.98 1.94 -15.24
CA LEU A 66 -3.46 1.93 -16.60
C LEU A 66 -4.39 2.77 -17.48
N GLU A 67 -4.15 4.08 -17.50
CA GLU A 67 -4.98 5.11 -18.15
C GLU A 67 -5.30 4.76 -19.61
N GLU A 68 -4.27 4.66 -20.46
CA GLU A 68 -4.42 4.37 -21.88
C GLU A 68 -5.17 3.06 -22.13
N GLU A 69 -4.80 1.99 -21.40
CA GLU A 69 -5.46 0.71 -21.54
C GLU A 69 -6.93 0.76 -21.07
N THR A 70 -7.24 1.54 -20.02
CA THR A 70 -8.60 1.74 -19.50
C THR A 70 -9.48 2.48 -20.50
N GLU A 71 -8.98 3.56 -21.11
CA GLU A 71 -9.66 4.31 -22.17
C GLU A 71 -9.92 3.44 -23.40
N GLN A 72 -8.90 2.74 -23.91
CA GLN A 72 -9.04 1.87 -25.08
C GLN A 72 -10.11 0.80 -24.87
N MET A 73 -10.14 0.22 -23.68
CA MET A 73 -11.16 -0.76 -23.33
C MET A 73 -12.54 -0.12 -23.16
N TRP A 74 -12.63 1.08 -22.56
CA TRP A 74 -13.87 1.83 -22.49
C TRP A 74 -14.46 2.08 -23.88
N ASP A 75 -13.64 2.52 -24.83
CA ASP A 75 -14.05 2.73 -26.22
C ASP A 75 -14.46 1.44 -26.92
N GLU A 76 -13.76 0.33 -26.65
CA GLU A 76 -14.15 -0.99 -27.15
C GLU A 76 -15.50 -1.44 -26.56
N ILE A 77 -15.74 -1.17 -25.29
CA ILE A 77 -17.00 -1.50 -24.62
C ILE A 77 -18.13 -0.60 -25.17
N GLY A 78 -17.89 0.71 -25.30
CA GLY A 78 -18.85 1.67 -25.85
C GLY A 78 -19.23 1.36 -27.30
N ARG A 79 -18.27 0.95 -28.14
CA ARG A 79 -18.55 0.45 -29.49
C ARG A 79 -19.43 -0.81 -29.51
N ARG A 80 -19.30 -1.68 -28.50
CA ARG A 80 -20.09 -2.93 -28.40
C ARG A 80 -21.45 -2.73 -27.76
N ALA A 81 -21.58 -1.76 -26.88
CA ALA A 81 -22.79 -1.49 -26.12
C ALA A 81 -23.46 -0.22 -26.64
N LYS A 82 -24.55 -0.36 -27.38
CA LYS A 82 -25.34 0.76 -27.93
C LYS A 82 -25.79 1.81 -26.88
N ILE A 83 -25.72 1.51 -25.57
CA ILE A 83 -26.19 2.38 -24.48
C ILE A 83 -25.21 2.34 -23.28
N LEU A 84 -24.63 3.49 -22.93
CA LEU A 84 -23.68 3.71 -21.80
C LEU A 84 -24.20 3.18 -20.44
N ARG A 85 -25.49 3.34 -20.15
CA ARG A 85 -26.09 2.87 -18.88
C ARG A 85 -26.10 1.35 -18.76
N SER A 86 -26.27 0.64 -19.87
CA SER A 86 -26.23 -0.84 -19.90
C SER A 86 -24.80 -1.36 -19.68
N THR A 87 -23.81 -0.62 -20.19
CA THR A 87 -22.37 -0.86 -19.96
C THR A 87 -22.00 -0.73 -18.48
N HIS A 88 -22.40 0.37 -17.83
CA HIS A 88 -22.11 0.61 -16.42
C HIS A 88 -22.67 -0.51 -15.54
N ILE A 89 -23.94 -0.89 -15.76
CA ILE A 89 -24.56 -2.01 -15.04
C ILE A 89 -23.78 -3.30 -15.28
N LYS A 90 -23.41 -3.61 -16.52
CA LYS A 90 -22.67 -4.84 -16.85
C LYS A 90 -21.29 -4.90 -16.19
N LEU A 91 -20.53 -3.80 -16.22
CA LEU A 91 -19.19 -3.71 -15.61
C LEU A 91 -19.24 -3.84 -14.08
N MET A 92 -20.33 -3.36 -13.47
CA MET A 92 -20.49 -3.31 -12.02
C MET A 92 -21.19 -4.53 -11.43
N ARG A 93 -21.94 -5.31 -12.24
CA ARG A 93 -22.81 -6.39 -11.77
C ARG A 93 -22.07 -7.51 -11.04
N ASN A 94 -20.85 -7.82 -11.49
CA ASN A 94 -20.07 -8.95 -11.00
C ASN A 94 -18.98 -8.54 -10.00
N ILE A 95 -18.87 -7.26 -9.67
CA ILE A 95 -17.86 -6.79 -8.72
C ILE A 95 -18.40 -6.96 -7.30
N SER A 96 -18.02 -8.08 -6.67
CA SER A 96 -18.32 -8.37 -5.27
C SER A 96 -17.46 -7.57 -4.29
N ASP A 97 -16.25 -7.20 -4.69
CA ASP A 97 -15.31 -6.45 -3.87
C ASP A 97 -15.69 -4.95 -3.83
N PRO A 98 -16.07 -4.40 -2.66
CA PRO A 98 -16.44 -2.99 -2.53
C PRO A 98 -15.33 -2.02 -2.95
N LEU A 99 -14.06 -2.42 -2.82
CA LEU A 99 -12.89 -1.64 -3.24
C LEU A 99 -12.83 -1.50 -4.75
N LEU A 100 -12.80 -2.66 -5.42
CA LEU A 100 -12.78 -2.73 -6.86
C LEU A 100 -14.01 -2.01 -7.43
N LYS A 101 -15.17 -2.18 -6.80
CA LYS A 101 -16.42 -1.54 -7.20
C LYS A 101 -16.28 -0.02 -7.15
N ARG A 102 -15.69 0.54 -6.10
CA ARG A 102 -15.46 1.98 -5.98
C ARG A 102 -14.48 2.47 -7.03
N VAL A 103 -13.31 1.83 -7.16
CA VAL A 103 -12.28 2.21 -8.16
C VAL A 103 -12.88 2.21 -9.56
N VAL A 104 -13.55 1.13 -9.95
CA VAL A 104 -14.18 0.99 -11.26
C VAL A 104 -15.30 2.01 -11.46
N ASN A 105 -16.09 2.31 -10.42
CA ASN A 105 -17.13 3.33 -10.52
C ASN A 105 -16.58 4.74 -10.75
N GLU A 106 -15.47 5.10 -10.08
CA GLU A 106 -14.79 6.38 -10.32
C GLU A 106 -14.31 6.48 -11.76
N TRP A 107 -13.64 5.42 -12.27
CA TRP A 107 -13.23 5.34 -13.68
C TRP A 107 -14.41 5.55 -14.63
N ILE A 108 -15.50 4.82 -14.44
CA ILE A 108 -16.70 4.94 -15.27
C ILE A 108 -17.30 6.35 -15.18
N THR A 109 -17.35 6.95 -13.99
CA THR A 109 -17.89 8.29 -13.80
C THR A 109 -17.09 9.33 -14.58
N LEU A 110 -15.75 9.26 -14.50
CA LEU A 110 -14.86 10.14 -15.26
C LEU A 110 -15.03 9.96 -16.77
N LEU A 111 -14.99 8.71 -17.23
CA LEU A 111 -15.12 8.38 -18.66
C LEU A 111 -16.49 8.78 -19.23
N ILE A 112 -17.57 8.71 -18.45
CA ILE A 112 -18.89 9.21 -18.85
C ILE A 112 -18.94 10.72 -18.91
N SER A 113 -18.30 11.41 -17.96
CA SER A 113 -18.35 12.87 -17.89
C SER A 113 -17.66 13.54 -19.07
N GLY A 114 -16.73 12.85 -19.74
CA GLY A 114 -15.89 13.41 -20.81
C GLY A 114 -14.90 14.47 -20.31
N ASP A 115 -15.01 14.90 -19.05
CA ASP A 115 -14.10 15.80 -18.36
C ASP A 115 -12.96 14.99 -17.75
N VAL A 116 -12.23 14.30 -18.64
CA VAL A 116 -11.02 13.60 -18.24
C VAL A 116 -9.86 14.60 -18.20
N ASP A 117 -10.01 15.59 -17.34
CA ASP A 117 -8.87 16.34 -16.85
C ASP A 117 -8.03 15.38 -16.00
N TRP A 118 -7.09 14.72 -16.67
CA TRP A 118 -6.16 13.76 -16.07
C TRP A 118 -5.27 14.39 -14.97
N SER A 119 -5.21 15.72 -14.87
CA SER A 119 -4.60 16.41 -13.74
C SER A 119 -5.48 16.40 -12.48
N ARG A 120 -6.78 16.13 -12.64
CA ARG A 120 -7.81 15.95 -11.61
C ARG A 120 -8.18 14.48 -11.40
N ARG A 121 -7.18 13.58 -11.44
CA ARG A 121 -7.31 12.13 -11.17
C ARG A 121 -8.32 11.82 -10.06
N PRO A 122 -8.95 10.64 -10.00
CA PRO A 122 -9.57 10.15 -8.77
C PRO A 122 -8.46 10.07 -7.71
N PHE A 123 -8.36 11.13 -6.93
CA PHE A 123 -7.18 11.41 -6.15
C PHE A 123 -7.03 10.31 -5.10
N PRO A 124 -5.80 9.96 -4.69
CA PRO A 124 -5.60 9.17 -3.47
C PRO A 124 -6.34 9.78 -2.28
N ARG A 125 -6.58 11.10 -2.27
CA ARG A 125 -7.40 11.84 -1.29
C ARG A 125 -8.84 11.32 -1.16
N LEU A 126 -9.45 10.89 -2.26
CA LEU A 126 -10.85 10.43 -2.28
C LEU A 126 -10.98 8.93 -2.02
N LEU A 127 -9.91 8.17 -2.21
CA LEU A 127 -9.89 6.75 -1.91
C LEU A 127 -9.76 6.54 -0.40
N PRO A 128 -10.59 5.69 0.22
CA PRO A 128 -10.33 5.23 1.56
C PRO A 128 -8.96 4.57 1.70
N VAL A 129 -8.37 4.64 2.89
CA VAL A 129 -7.03 4.11 3.18
C VAL A 129 -6.93 2.62 2.93
N TYR A 130 -8.01 1.88 3.21
CA TYR A 130 -8.03 0.45 2.95
C TYR A 130 -7.99 0.15 1.44
N CYS A 131 -8.49 1.04 0.58
CA CYS A 131 -8.27 0.99 -0.87
C CYS A 131 -6.80 1.22 -1.19
N LEU A 132 -6.19 2.25 -0.59
CA LEU A 132 -4.80 2.62 -0.83
C LEU A 132 -3.82 1.51 -0.40
N ASN A 133 -4.03 0.85 0.75
CA ASN A 133 -3.25 -0.32 1.15
C ASN A 133 -3.22 -1.36 0.02
N SER A 134 -4.41 -1.72 -0.49
CA SER A 134 -4.55 -2.69 -1.57
C SER A 134 -3.89 -2.20 -2.85
N LEU A 135 -4.10 -0.95 -3.28
CA LEU A 135 -3.55 -0.41 -4.53
C LEU A 135 -2.03 -0.17 -4.49
N ILE A 136 -1.48 0.15 -3.32
CA ILE A 136 -0.04 0.31 -3.12
C ILE A 136 0.64 -1.06 -3.17
N ILE A 137 0.05 -2.08 -2.54
CA ILE A 137 0.57 -3.46 -2.57
C ILE A 137 0.35 -4.12 -3.95
N LYS A 138 -0.77 -3.85 -4.61
CA LYS A 138 -1.18 -4.54 -5.84
C LYS A 138 -0.74 -3.82 -7.11
N GLY A 139 -0.87 -2.49 -7.17
CA GLY A 139 -0.86 -1.72 -8.42
C GLY A 139 0.36 -0.84 -8.67
N ASN A 140 1.40 -0.88 -7.84
CA ASN A 140 2.54 0.06 -7.91
C ASN A 140 2.10 1.54 -7.94
N LEU A 141 0.95 1.87 -7.32
CA LEU A 141 0.36 3.22 -7.33
C LEU A 141 1.37 4.33 -7.03
N LEU A 142 2.31 4.08 -6.11
CA LEU A 142 3.34 5.04 -5.74
C LEU A 142 4.25 5.45 -6.91
N GLN A 143 4.56 4.54 -7.83
CA GLN A 143 5.51 4.80 -8.92
C GLN A 143 4.91 5.66 -10.04
N ILE A 144 3.58 5.68 -10.16
CA ILE A 144 2.84 6.41 -11.21
C ILE A 144 2.27 7.75 -10.73
N LEU A 145 2.35 8.03 -9.42
CA LEU A 145 1.90 9.29 -8.84
C LEU A 145 2.97 10.38 -8.99
N PRO A 146 2.58 11.65 -9.22
CA PRO A 146 3.51 12.78 -9.10
C PRO A 146 4.12 12.85 -7.69
N PRO A 147 5.33 13.41 -7.52
CA PRO A 147 6.00 13.46 -6.22
C PRO A 147 5.16 14.09 -5.10
N THR A 148 4.41 15.15 -5.40
CA THR A 148 3.51 15.81 -4.43
C THR A 148 2.41 14.88 -3.91
N GLU A 149 1.86 14.03 -4.78
CA GLU A 149 0.83 13.06 -4.42
C GLU A 149 1.39 11.83 -3.75
N GLN A 150 2.59 11.39 -4.13
CA GLN A 150 3.31 10.34 -3.40
C GLN A 150 3.47 10.73 -1.93
N LEU A 151 3.93 11.95 -1.65
CA LEU A 151 4.09 12.44 -0.27
C LEU A 151 2.76 12.44 0.50
N TYR A 152 1.67 12.89 -0.13
CA TYR A 152 0.35 12.84 0.50
C TYR A 152 -0.04 11.41 0.86
N VAL A 153 0.12 10.47 -0.07
CA VAL A 153 -0.15 9.05 0.16
C VAL A 153 0.72 8.54 1.29
N PHE A 154 2.03 8.78 1.26
CA PHE A 154 2.94 8.34 2.32
C PHE A 154 2.50 8.79 3.71
N ILE A 155 2.23 10.09 3.89
CA ILE A 155 1.76 10.64 5.18
C ILE A 155 0.48 9.94 5.62
N ARG A 156 -0.49 9.83 4.71
CA ARG A 156 -1.77 9.21 5.02
C ARG A 156 -1.64 7.73 5.39
N MET A 157 -0.76 7.02 4.69
CA MET A 157 -0.48 5.61 4.95
C MET A 157 0.22 5.39 6.28
N MET A 158 1.12 6.29 6.68
CA MET A 158 1.73 6.25 8.00
C MET A 158 0.71 6.49 9.11
N LYS A 159 -0.19 7.46 8.92
CA LYS A 159 -1.19 7.86 9.90
C LYS A 159 -2.33 6.83 10.04
N GLU A 160 -2.88 6.40 8.91
CA GLU A 160 -4.15 5.66 8.86
C GLU A 160 -3.98 4.20 8.43
N GLY A 161 -2.80 3.83 7.90
CA GLY A 161 -2.50 2.48 7.46
C GLY A 161 -2.57 1.48 8.62
N LYS A 162 -3.36 0.42 8.44
CA LYS A 162 -3.54 -0.62 9.47
C LYS A 162 -2.40 -1.64 9.53
N SER A 163 -1.78 -1.92 8.39
CA SER A 163 -0.72 -2.94 8.31
C SER A 163 0.65 -2.31 8.41
N GLU A 164 1.44 -2.75 9.38
CA GLU A 164 2.84 -2.33 9.50
C GLU A 164 3.65 -2.74 8.26
N GLN A 165 3.34 -3.87 7.61
CA GLN A 165 4.01 -4.30 6.37
C GLN A 165 3.83 -3.26 5.26
N VAL A 166 2.64 -2.67 5.16
CA VAL A 166 2.35 -1.62 4.18
C VAL A 166 3.10 -0.34 4.49
N LYS A 167 3.20 0.03 5.76
CA LYS A 167 4.00 1.18 6.19
C LYS A 167 5.48 0.96 5.89
N THR A 168 6.02 -0.22 6.21
CA THR A 168 7.40 -0.58 5.86
C THR A 168 7.62 -0.52 4.35
N PHE A 169 6.70 -1.07 3.55
CA PHE A 169 6.78 -0.97 2.10
C PHE A 169 6.77 0.48 1.61
N CYS A 170 5.89 1.33 2.16
CA CYS A 170 5.86 2.74 1.82
C CYS A 170 7.22 3.40 2.10
N LEU A 171 7.82 3.15 3.27
CA LEU A 171 9.13 3.70 3.64
C LEU A 171 10.24 3.30 2.67
N THR A 172 10.25 2.06 2.17
CA THR A 172 11.27 1.62 1.19
C THR A 172 11.09 2.23 -0.20
N GLN A 173 9.91 2.77 -0.51
CA GLN A 173 9.65 3.47 -1.77
C GLN A 173 9.92 4.98 -1.68
N MET A 174 10.19 5.53 -0.50
CA MET A 174 10.45 6.97 -0.33
C MET A 174 11.86 7.32 -0.81
N ASN A 175 11.98 8.44 -1.53
CA ASN A 175 13.27 9.11 -1.64
C ASN A 175 13.61 9.85 -0.33
N GLU A 176 14.84 10.36 -0.23
CA GLU A 176 15.32 11.02 1.00
C GLU A 176 14.48 12.23 1.40
N GLU A 177 13.99 13.01 0.43
CA GLU A 177 13.17 14.20 0.68
C GLU A 177 11.79 13.83 1.26
N HIS A 178 11.12 12.86 0.64
CA HIS A 178 9.85 12.32 1.12
C HIS A 178 10.00 11.73 2.52
N PHE A 179 11.05 10.93 2.73
CA PHE A 179 11.33 10.34 4.04
C PHE A 179 11.49 11.41 5.11
N LYS A 180 12.29 12.46 4.87
CA LYS A 180 12.46 13.58 5.83
C LYS A 180 11.14 14.28 6.14
N LYS A 181 10.31 14.54 5.13
CA LYS A 181 9.00 15.20 5.30
C LYS A 181 8.00 14.32 6.08
N VAL A 182 7.98 13.01 5.81
CA VAL A 182 7.14 12.04 6.54
C VAL A 182 7.64 11.91 7.97
N LEU A 183 8.94 11.77 8.17
CA LEU A 183 9.56 11.65 9.49
C LEU A 183 9.25 12.84 10.40
N LYS A 184 9.29 14.06 9.86
CA LYS A 184 8.94 15.27 10.60
C LYS A 184 7.47 15.31 11.02
N ARG A 185 6.57 14.67 10.27
CA ARG A 185 5.12 14.69 10.53
C ARG A 185 4.64 13.52 11.37
N GLU A 186 5.19 12.33 11.16
CA GLU A 186 4.70 11.08 11.72
C GLU A 186 5.85 10.24 12.34
N PRO A 187 6.69 10.81 13.24
CA PRO A 187 7.90 10.16 13.72
C PRO A 187 7.62 8.85 14.46
N LEU A 188 6.56 8.82 15.28
CA LEU A 188 6.15 7.61 15.99
C LEU A 188 5.72 6.49 15.04
N GLN A 189 5.02 6.82 13.93
CA GLN A 189 4.57 5.82 12.97
C GLN A 189 5.74 5.28 12.13
N VAL A 190 6.67 6.16 11.72
CA VAL A 190 7.91 5.75 11.05
C VAL A 190 8.68 4.77 11.94
N TYR A 191 8.82 5.12 13.22
CA TYR A 191 9.47 4.23 14.16
C TYR A 191 8.77 2.86 14.23
N LYS A 192 7.45 2.84 14.46
CA LYS A 192 6.67 1.59 14.60
C LYS A 192 6.81 0.67 13.38
N ALA A 193 6.85 1.25 12.19
CA ALA A 193 7.01 0.52 10.94
C ALA A 193 8.42 -0.07 10.78
N LEU A 194 9.45 0.62 11.29
CA LEU A 194 10.84 0.14 11.26
C LEU A 194 11.17 -0.81 12.41
N SER A 195 10.51 -0.68 13.57
CA SER A 195 10.78 -1.49 14.75
C SER A 195 10.46 -2.98 14.57
N ASN A 196 9.65 -3.32 13.56
CA ASN A 196 9.38 -4.71 13.16
C ASN A 196 10.55 -5.33 12.38
N ARG A 197 11.55 -4.53 11.99
CA ARG A 197 12.81 -4.99 11.37
C ARG A 197 14.02 -4.40 12.11
N PRO A 198 14.15 -4.68 13.41
CA PRO A 198 15.07 -3.94 14.29
C PRO A 198 16.55 -4.18 13.98
N PHE A 199 16.88 -5.26 13.27
CA PHE A 199 18.24 -5.62 12.88
C PHE A 199 18.63 -5.13 11.49
N HIS A 200 17.82 -4.29 10.84
CA HIS A 200 18.26 -3.63 9.61
C HIS A 200 19.33 -2.57 9.97
N PRO A 201 20.54 -2.59 9.41
CA PRO A 201 21.59 -1.61 9.73
C PRO A 201 21.13 -0.16 9.55
N GLU A 202 20.19 0.07 8.65
CA GLU A 202 19.57 1.37 8.39
C GLU A 202 18.71 1.85 9.54
N PHE A 203 18.06 0.96 10.29
CA PHE A 203 17.29 1.32 11.48
C PHE A 203 18.16 2.09 12.48
N HIS A 204 19.34 1.54 12.80
CA HIS A 204 20.28 2.17 13.72
C HIS A 204 20.86 3.50 13.22
N LYS A 205 20.89 3.73 11.90
CA LYS A 205 21.27 5.03 11.33
C LYS A 205 20.13 6.05 11.43
N MET A 206 18.89 5.59 11.37
CA MET A 206 17.69 6.44 11.38
C MET A 206 17.19 6.77 12.78
N VAL A 207 17.46 5.95 13.80
CA VAL A 207 17.00 6.14 15.18
C VAL A 207 17.32 7.55 15.72
N ASP A 208 18.53 8.05 15.50
CA ASP A 208 18.92 9.37 15.98
C ASP A 208 18.13 10.49 15.27
N SER A 209 17.86 10.31 13.97
CA SER A 209 17.00 11.23 13.22
C SER A 209 15.56 11.18 13.70
N ILE A 210 15.05 10.01 14.09
CA ILE A 210 13.70 9.88 14.65
C ILE A 210 13.60 10.61 15.99
N TYR A 211 14.59 10.46 16.87
CA TYR A 211 14.60 11.14 18.16
C TYR A 211 14.60 12.66 18.06
N ALA A 212 15.14 13.24 16.98
CA ALA A 212 15.09 14.68 16.75
C ALA A 212 13.65 15.21 16.58
N TYR A 213 12.75 14.40 16.01
CA TYR A 213 11.36 14.80 15.72
C TYR A 213 10.34 14.23 16.71
N LEU A 214 10.70 13.20 17.47
CA LEU A 214 9.82 12.57 18.43
C LEU A 214 9.57 13.48 19.65
N SER A 215 8.31 13.63 20.05
CA SER A 215 7.94 14.27 21.31
C SER A 215 8.15 13.33 22.51
N GLU A 216 8.15 13.90 23.71
CA GLU A 216 8.29 13.16 24.96
C GLU A 216 7.14 12.16 25.19
N ASP A 217 5.89 12.56 24.92
CA ASP A 217 4.72 11.67 25.01
C ASP A 217 4.74 10.54 23.98
N GLU A 218 5.18 10.83 22.75
CA GLU A 218 5.35 9.80 21.73
C GLU A 218 6.46 8.81 22.12
N PHE A 219 7.53 9.28 22.77
CA PHE A 219 8.57 8.40 23.31
C PHE A 219 8.04 7.48 24.41
N ILE A 220 7.18 7.97 25.31
CA ILE A 220 6.51 7.11 26.30
C ILE A 220 5.62 6.07 25.62
N CYS A 221 4.77 6.50 24.68
CA CYS A 221 3.93 5.60 23.90
C CYS A 221 4.76 4.50 23.23
N LEU A 222 5.97 4.85 22.80
CA LEU A 222 6.90 3.92 22.19
C LEU A 222 7.44 2.90 23.18
N MET A 223 7.92 3.36 24.34
CA MET A 223 8.42 2.48 25.40
C MET A 223 7.33 1.53 25.89
N HIS A 224 6.10 2.02 26.06
CA HIS A 224 4.95 1.19 26.39
C HIS A 224 4.65 0.13 25.31
N LYS A 225 4.63 0.51 24.02
CA LYS A 225 4.43 -0.46 22.93
C LYS A 225 5.49 -1.56 22.99
N MET A 226 6.77 -1.20 23.11
CA MET A 226 7.86 -2.19 23.15
C MET A 226 7.76 -3.12 24.35
N LYS A 227 7.40 -2.60 25.52
CA LYS A 227 7.13 -3.42 26.72
C LYS A 227 6.00 -4.42 26.46
N CYS A 228 4.88 -3.97 25.89
CA CYS A 228 3.77 -4.86 25.55
C CYS A 228 4.15 -5.92 24.50
N GLU A 229 4.93 -5.56 23.47
CA GLU A 229 5.41 -6.54 22.47
C GLU A 229 6.33 -7.59 23.09
N ARG A 230 7.20 -7.19 24.03
CA ARG A 230 8.03 -8.11 24.83
C ARG A 230 7.16 -9.11 25.59
N GLU A 231 6.11 -8.64 26.26
CA GLU A 231 5.21 -9.47 27.07
C GLU A 231 4.33 -10.41 26.22
N ARG A 232 3.98 -10.01 24.99
CA ARG A 232 3.14 -10.79 24.07
C ARG A 232 3.89 -11.84 23.27
N GLN A 233 5.22 -11.80 23.24
CA GLN A 233 5.98 -12.70 22.38
C GLN A 233 6.05 -14.13 22.89
N LYS A 234 5.87 -15.08 21.95
CA LYS A 234 6.38 -16.44 22.11
C LYS A 234 7.92 -16.39 22.12
N PRO A 235 8.61 -17.15 22.98
CA PRO A 235 10.07 -17.17 23.02
C PRO A 235 10.65 -17.47 21.62
N ASN A 236 11.68 -16.71 21.21
CA ASN A 236 12.56 -16.92 20.04
C ASN A 236 12.21 -16.28 18.67
N VAL A 237 11.41 -15.22 18.58
CA VAL A 237 11.19 -14.53 17.27
C VAL A 237 12.01 -13.23 17.11
N TYR A 238 12.12 -12.41 18.16
CA TYR A 238 12.95 -11.20 18.15
C TYR A 238 13.54 -10.92 19.55
N ASP A 239 14.78 -10.43 19.61
CA ASP A 239 15.39 -9.97 20.87
C ASP A 239 14.98 -8.53 21.17
N TYR A 240 13.72 -8.37 21.62
CA TYR A 240 13.16 -7.08 22.00
C TYR A 240 13.86 -6.45 23.20
N GLU A 241 14.45 -7.27 24.08
CA GLU A 241 15.19 -6.77 25.23
C GLU A 241 16.47 -6.05 24.79
N LYS A 242 17.25 -6.68 23.91
CA LYS A 242 18.41 -6.03 23.28
C LYS A 242 17.99 -4.79 22.51
N GLN A 243 16.88 -4.83 21.78
CA GLN A 243 16.38 -3.67 21.05
C GLN A 243 16.06 -2.52 22.01
N LEU A 244 15.30 -2.79 23.08
CA LEU A 244 14.92 -1.80 24.09
C LEU A 244 16.14 -1.20 24.78
N ASN A 245 17.14 -2.02 25.11
CA ASN A 245 18.40 -1.57 25.67
C ASN A 245 19.17 -0.64 24.72
N VAL A 246 19.29 -1.01 23.44
CA VAL A 246 19.96 -0.16 22.43
C VAL A 246 19.27 1.18 22.31
N LEU A 247 17.94 1.20 22.29
CA LEU A 247 17.16 2.41 22.13
C LEU A 247 17.23 3.31 23.35
N TRP A 248 17.06 2.72 24.54
CA TRP A 248 17.16 3.44 25.79
C TRP A 248 18.54 4.07 25.96
N ASN A 249 19.61 3.33 25.65
CA ASN A 249 20.96 3.85 25.79
C ASN A 249 21.24 4.99 24.80
N ARG A 250 20.71 4.91 23.58
CA ARG A 250 20.84 5.94 22.55
C ARG A 250 19.83 7.09 22.68
N SER A 251 18.84 6.99 23.57
CA SER A 251 17.83 8.04 23.68
C SER A 251 18.44 9.32 24.28
N PRO A 252 18.08 10.50 23.75
CA PRO A 252 18.46 11.77 24.34
C PRO A 252 18.08 11.89 25.82
N ASP A 253 18.91 12.59 26.59
CA ASP A 253 18.70 12.73 28.03
C ASP A 253 17.37 13.38 28.39
N ARG A 254 16.84 14.27 27.54
CA ARG A 254 15.49 14.86 27.72
C ARG A 254 14.42 13.79 27.93
N PHE A 255 14.47 12.70 27.17
CA PHE A 255 13.49 11.62 27.27
C PHE A 255 13.67 10.80 28.55
N LYS A 256 14.92 10.56 28.96
CA LYS A 256 15.23 9.85 30.20
C LYS A 256 14.79 10.66 31.42
N GLN A 257 15.01 11.98 31.39
CA GLN A 257 14.55 12.91 32.41
C GLN A 257 13.03 12.98 32.46
N TYR A 258 12.36 13.08 31.31
CA TYR A 258 10.91 13.10 31.23
C TYR A 258 10.30 11.85 31.86
N ILE A 259 10.78 10.65 31.50
CA ILE A 259 10.28 9.39 32.07
C ILE A 259 10.52 9.28 33.57
N ARG A 260 11.67 9.74 34.09
CA ARG A 260 11.94 9.73 35.54
C ARG A 260 10.97 10.61 36.33
N ASN A 261 10.49 11.69 35.70
CA ASN A 261 9.56 12.62 36.28
C ASN A 261 8.10 12.31 35.90
N TYR A 262 7.87 11.28 35.09
CA TYR A 262 6.55 10.93 34.62
C TYR A 262 5.77 10.26 35.75
N PRO A 263 4.58 10.77 36.12
CA PRO A 263 3.79 10.18 37.19
C PRO A 263 3.38 8.77 36.79
N THR A 264 3.91 7.77 37.52
CA THR A 264 3.41 6.40 37.45
C THR A 264 2.11 6.32 38.25
N GLU A 265 0.99 6.27 37.54
CA GLU A 265 -0.28 5.78 38.08
C GLU A 265 -0.24 4.26 38.33
#